data_AF-A0A9D6ESF2-F1
#
_entry.id   AF-A0A9D6ESF2-F1
#
_cell.length_a   1.000
_cell.length_b   1.000
_cell.length_c   1.000
_cell.angle_alpha   90.00
_cell.angle_beta   90.00
_cell.angle_gamma   90.00
#
_symmetry.space_group_name_H-M   'P 1'
#
loop_
_entity.id
_entity.type
_entity.pdbx_description
1 polymer ?
#
loop_
_entity_poly.entity_id
_entity_poly.type
_entity_poly.pdbx_seq_one_letter_code
_entity_poly.pdbx_strand_id
1 'polypeptide(L)'
;MENQINVGDQNLEQVGQNPINQPRQIPERPKINYWMLSTILLFIVLLASGGWFILNSKNNNSSEQQRPTIIQANQTVTTGVIRTSGLSDEEKQKFGLTNVNYQITDFGDYQKTYQEGRIQGYYLISNNVNDELLGKCVHITGTIPEEWKNKNKADAYSRSVLNVAKIEKIDNSNCNPYSQNSQTQPTIDNSQEKLVLRGSVIRAKRPAPDIGYDYQLKLVEPFVDKLSSAGSPQKVSLVDVTPTTNNLWNELENNINKEVTVEGYMVWGYAESRYLQIMTINNHVPTGNAAAPKTYNSANLTLRYPSNWKVSTRQIEYYDFPTLELTKTGGTKMTGGYELPEIWIGSFEIYSTSGAICANEPECPKVDTISFTIKGKSYSTGVFRRQIWESGKFTGKYFYVFQIGSQSELDSVPSKPTITGQYNTTSEKAEIESILSSINY
;
A
#
# COMPACT_ATOMS: atom_id res chain seq x y z
N MET A 1 -45.03 -62.77 -9.62
CA MET A 1 -45.92 -62.26 -8.55
C MET A 1 -45.51 -60.82 -8.25
N GLU A 2 -45.63 -59.86 -9.17
CA GLU A 2 -46.77 -59.53 -10.05
C GLU A 2 -48.08 -59.29 -9.30
N ASN A 3 -48.52 -58.04 -9.41
CA ASN A 3 -49.87 -57.44 -9.29
C ASN A 3 -49.60 -55.93 -9.49
N GLN A 4 -49.50 -55.41 -10.71
CA GLN A 4 -50.63 -55.03 -11.58
C GLN A 4 -51.78 -54.33 -10.82
N ILE A 5 -51.86 -53.01 -11.00
CA ILE A 5 -53.09 -52.22 -10.92
C ILE A 5 -53.30 -51.61 -12.32
N ASN A 6 -54.56 -51.50 -12.73
CA ASN A 6 -55.03 -51.46 -14.11
C ASN A 6 -56.19 -50.45 -14.23
N VAL A 7 -56.45 -49.92 -15.45
CA VAL A 7 -57.54 -48.96 -15.84
C VAL A 7 -57.61 -47.67 -14.98
N GLY A 8 -58.21 -46.54 -15.36
CA GLY A 8 -58.92 -46.08 -16.55
C GLY A 8 -59.26 -44.58 -16.36
N ASP A 9 -59.77 -43.83 -17.34
CA ASP A 9 -60.03 -44.24 -18.72
C ASP A 9 -60.10 -43.05 -19.71
N GLN A 10 -60.30 -43.42 -20.97
CA GLN A 10 -60.58 -42.65 -22.19
C GLN A 10 -61.48 -41.40 -22.09
N ASN A 11 -61.21 -40.41 -22.96
CA ASN A 11 -62.28 -39.72 -23.70
C ASN A 11 -61.82 -39.40 -25.14
N LEU A 12 -62.69 -39.72 -26.09
CA LEU A 12 -62.54 -39.38 -27.50
C LEU A 12 -63.02 -37.94 -27.75
N GLU A 13 -62.48 -37.27 -28.77
CA GLU A 13 -63.29 -36.97 -29.97
C GLU A 13 -62.43 -36.48 -31.15
N GLN A 14 -62.98 -36.60 -32.36
CA GLN A 14 -62.22 -36.75 -33.61
C GLN A 14 -62.87 -35.95 -34.76
N VAL A 15 -62.34 -34.76 -35.07
CA VAL A 15 -62.65 -33.97 -36.30
C VAL A 15 -61.41 -33.13 -36.63
N GLY A 16 -60.92 -32.94 -37.87
CA GLY A 16 -61.37 -33.42 -39.19
C GLY A 16 -60.19 -33.48 -40.20
N GLN A 17 -60.49 -33.70 -41.48
CA GLN A 17 -59.56 -34.27 -42.47
C GLN A 17 -58.78 -33.23 -43.33
N ASN A 18 -57.50 -33.54 -43.64
CA ASN A 18 -56.75 -33.45 -44.93
C ASN A 18 -56.90 -32.26 -45.92
N PRO A 19 -56.04 -32.14 -46.97
CA PRO A 19 -54.65 -32.60 -47.14
C PRO A 19 -53.70 -31.52 -47.73
N ILE A 20 -52.39 -31.56 -47.46
CA ILE A 20 -51.39 -30.93 -48.35
C ILE A 20 -50.20 -31.87 -48.58
N ASN A 21 -50.01 -32.26 -49.84
CA ASN A 21 -48.81 -32.96 -50.32
C ASN A 21 -47.57 -32.07 -50.18
N GLN A 22 -46.46 -32.60 -49.67
CA GLN A 22 -45.13 -32.10 -50.03
C GLN A 22 -44.11 -33.21 -50.30
N PRO A 23 -43.13 -32.97 -51.21
CA PRO A 23 -42.40 -34.04 -51.88
C PRO A 23 -41.13 -34.45 -51.14
N ARG A 24 -40.66 -35.67 -51.40
CA ARG A 24 -39.29 -36.13 -51.07
C ARG A 24 -38.27 -35.14 -51.62
N GLN A 25 -37.59 -34.40 -50.74
CA GLN A 25 -36.45 -33.58 -51.15
C GLN A 25 -35.22 -34.46 -51.33
N ILE A 26 -34.76 -34.50 -52.58
CA ILE A 26 -33.46 -35.05 -53.00
C ILE A 26 -32.40 -34.08 -52.44
N PRO A 27 -31.30 -34.56 -51.82
CA PRO A 27 -30.30 -33.67 -51.23
C PRO A 27 -29.66 -32.78 -52.29
N GLU A 28 -30.00 -31.48 -52.26
CA GLU A 28 -29.34 -30.48 -53.09
C GLU A 28 -27.84 -30.46 -52.79
N ARG A 29 -27.00 -30.54 -53.83
CA ARG A 29 -25.56 -30.30 -53.68
C ARG A 29 -25.36 -28.94 -53.02
N PRO A 30 -24.63 -28.84 -51.90
CA PRO A 30 -24.46 -27.58 -51.21
C PRO A 30 -23.84 -26.56 -52.17
N LYS A 31 -24.58 -25.48 -52.44
CA LYS A 31 -24.12 -24.33 -53.22
C LYS A 31 -23.03 -23.64 -52.39
N ILE A 32 -21.78 -24.05 -52.61
CA ILE A 32 -20.62 -23.52 -51.88
C ILE A 32 -20.58 -22.01 -52.14
N ASN A 33 -20.87 -21.24 -51.11
CA ASN A 33 -20.90 -19.79 -51.21
C ASN A 33 -19.45 -19.29 -51.29
N TYR A 34 -18.99 -18.97 -52.50
CA TYR A 34 -17.62 -18.47 -52.75
C TYR A 34 -17.30 -17.20 -51.94
N TRP A 35 -18.30 -16.41 -51.56
CA TRP A 35 -18.13 -15.27 -50.66
C TRP A 35 -17.70 -15.69 -49.24
N MET A 36 -18.23 -16.80 -48.72
CA MET A 36 -17.83 -17.38 -47.43
C MET A 36 -16.41 -17.97 -47.51
N LEU A 37 -16.02 -18.59 -48.64
CA LEU A 37 -14.64 -19.02 -48.85
C LEU A 37 -13.67 -17.82 -48.90
N SER A 38 -14.08 -16.72 -49.52
CA SER A 38 -13.27 -15.49 -49.60
C SER A 38 -13.04 -14.87 -48.21
N THR A 39 -14.06 -14.81 -47.35
CA THR A 39 -13.90 -14.28 -45.98
C THR A 39 -13.02 -15.18 -45.11
N ILE A 40 -13.13 -16.51 -45.24
CA ILE A 40 -12.24 -17.47 -44.55
C ILE A 40 -10.79 -17.29 -45.01
N LEU A 41 -10.54 -17.16 -46.32
CA LEU A 41 -9.19 -16.95 -46.86
C LEU A 41 -8.59 -15.63 -46.37
N LEU A 42 -9.37 -14.54 -46.37
CA LEU A 42 -8.94 -13.24 -45.85
C LEU A 42 -8.58 -13.33 -44.37
N PHE A 43 -9.38 -14.04 -43.56
CA PHE A 43 -9.11 -14.21 -42.13
C PHE A 43 -7.81 -14.98 -41.87
N ILE A 44 -7.53 -16.03 -42.67
CA ILE A 44 -6.26 -16.76 -42.60
C ILE A 44 -5.07 -15.87 -42.96
N VAL A 45 -5.18 -15.04 -44.01
CA VAL A 45 -4.13 -14.07 -44.38
C VAL A 45 -3.90 -13.05 -43.26
N LEU A 46 -4.96 -12.51 -42.66
CA LEU A 46 -4.86 -11.56 -41.55
C LEU A 46 -4.21 -12.18 -40.31
N LEU A 47 -4.56 -13.43 -39.96
CA LEU A 47 -3.91 -14.17 -38.87
C LEU A 47 -2.43 -14.47 -39.18
N ALA A 48 -2.08 -14.81 -40.41
CA ALA A 48 -0.70 -15.03 -40.81
C ALA A 48 0.13 -13.73 -40.75
N SER A 49 -0.40 -12.61 -41.27
CA SER A 49 0.28 -11.31 -41.20
C SER A 49 0.37 -10.76 -39.78
N GLY A 50 -0.68 -10.94 -38.96
CA GLY A 50 -0.70 -10.51 -37.57
C GLY A 50 0.23 -11.35 -36.70
N GLY A 51 0.25 -12.67 -36.89
CA GLY A 51 1.19 -13.58 -36.25
C GLY A 51 2.64 -13.27 -36.61
N TRP A 52 2.92 -13.00 -37.90
CA TRP A 52 4.25 -12.58 -38.35
C TRP A 52 4.67 -11.23 -37.73
N PHE A 53 3.76 -10.25 -37.67
CA PHE A 53 4.04 -8.95 -37.05
C PHE A 53 4.32 -9.06 -35.55
N ILE A 54 3.55 -9.88 -34.81
CA ILE A 54 3.76 -10.10 -33.37
C ILE A 54 5.05 -10.89 -33.11
N LEU A 55 5.39 -11.88 -33.93
CA LEU A 55 6.64 -12.64 -33.81
C LEU A 55 7.86 -11.76 -34.17
N ASN A 56 7.79 -10.96 -35.22
CA ASN A 56 8.88 -10.06 -35.61
C ASN A 56 9.01 -8.87 -34.64
N SER A 57 7.91 -8.41 -34.02
CA SER A 57 7.93 -7.45 -32.92
C SER A 57 8.64 -7.99 -31.66
N LYS A 58 8.86 -9.31 -31.55
CA LYS A 58 9.63 -9.93 -30.46
C LYS A 58 11.14 -9.98 -30.71
N ASN A 59 11.60 -9.63 -31.92
CA ASN A 59 13.03 -9.52 -32.24
C ASN A 59 13.65 -8.15 -31.94
N ASN A 60 12.84 -7.16 -31.52
CA ASN A 60 13.34 -6.00 -30.78
C ASN A 60 13.28 -6.22 -29.26
N ASN A 61 13.49 -7.48 -28.83
CA ASN A 61 14.29 -7.70 -27.64
C ASN A 61 15.71 -7.17 -27.92
N SER A 62 15.86 -5.85 -27.81
CA SER A 62 16.98 -5.30 -27.08
C SER A 62 16.94 -5.90 -25.68
N SER A 63 17.46 -7.14 -25.60
CA SER A 63 18.54 -7.35 -24.70
C SER A 63 19.54 -6.23 -25.00
N GLU A 64 19.37 -5.13 -24.27
CA GLU A 64 20.49 -4.69 -23.48
C GLU A 64 21.06 -5.95 -22.81
N GLN A 65 21.99 -6.58 -23.52
CA GLN A 65 23.27 -6.80 -22.90
C GLN A 65 23.49 -5.55 -22.07
N GLN A 66 23.47 -5.73 -20.76
CA GLN A 66 24.34 -4.97 -19.89
C GLN A 66 25.75 -5.23 -20.43
N ARG A 67 26.08 -4.54 -21.53
CA ARG A 67 27.43 -4.17 -21.92
C ARG A 67 27.92 -3.57 -20.62
N PRO A 68 28.76 -4.31 -19.86
CA PRO A 68 28.99 -4.00 -18.46
C PRO A 68 29.33 -2.53 -18.44
N THR A 69 28.47 -1.72 -17.81
CA THR A 69 28.66 -0.28 -17.78
C THR A 69 30.08 -0.15 -17.28
N ILE A 70 30.98 0.35 -18.12
CA ILE A 70 32.36 0.54 -17.72
C ILE A 70 32.23 1.71 -16.75
N ILE A 71 31.97 1.37 -15.49
CA ILE A 71 31.99 2.27 -14.36
C ILE A 71 33.40 2.81 -14.42
N GLN A 72 33.53 3.99 -15.03
CA GLN A 72 34.81 4.69 -15.07
C GLN A 72 35.28 4.72 -13.63
N ALA A 73 36.54 4.34 -13.38
CA ALA A 73 37.01 3.90 -12.06
C ALA A 73 36.88 4.94 -10.91
N ASN A 74 36.29 6.11 -11.19
CA ASN A 74 36.00 7.22 -10.29
C ASN A 74 34.48 7.50 -10.12
N GLN A 75 33.59 6.69 -10.69
CA GLN A 75 32.14 6.85 -10.54
C GLN A 75 31.64 6.23 -9.23
N THR A 76 30.89 7.02 -8.47
CA THR A 76 30.19 6.61 -7.25
C THR A 76 28.72 6.42 -7.57
N VAL A 77 28.17 5.27 -7.16
CA VAL A 77 26.73 4.98 -7.20
C VAL A 77 26.22 4.95 -5.76
N THR A 78 25.10 5.64 -5.51
CA THR A 78 24.43 5.68 -4.21
C THR A 78 22.92 5.52 -4.37
N THR A 79 22.29 4.90 -3.38
CA THR A 79 20.84 4.78 -3.24
C THR A 79 20.42 5.52 -1.99
N GLY A 80 19.42 6.39 -2.07
CA GLY A 80 18.93 7.10 -0.90
C GLY A 80 17.85 8.13 -1.22
N VAL A 81 17.46 8.92 -0.23
CA VAL A 81 16.39 9.91 -0.35
C VAL A 81 16.98 11.29 -0.62
N ILE A 82 16.48 11.98 -1.67
CA ILE A 82 16.80 13.39 -1.91
C ILE A 82 16.16 14.25 -0.82
N ARG A 83 16.97 15.10 -0.18
CA ARG A 83 16.52 16.12 0.77
C ARG A 83 17.17 17.46 0.42
N THR A 84 16.76 18.54 1.07
CA THR A 84 17.44 19.85 0.99
C THR A 84 18.89 19.77 1.50
N SER A 85 19.77 20.72 1.21
CA SER A 85 21.15 20.65 1.71
C SER A 85 21.25 20.82 3.23
N GLY A 86 20.33 21.57 3.84
CA GLY A 86 20.35 21.89 5.26
C GLY A 86 21.52 22.78 5.68
N LEU A 87 22.22 23.37 4.71
CA LEU A 87 23.31 24.33 4.93
C LEU A 87 22.77 25.76 4.93
N SER A 88 23.25 26.59 5.86
CA SER A 88 23.07 28.05 5.78
C SER A 88 23.87 28.64 4.60
N ASP A 89 23.59 29.87 4.20
CA ASP A 89 24.32 30.48 3.08
C ASP A 89 25.78 30.84 3.48
N GLU A 90 26.02 31.14 4.76
CA GLU A 90 27.35 31.27 5.36
C GLU A 90 28.13 29.95 5.32
N GLU A 91 27.46 28.82 5.60
CA GLU A 91 28.06 27.49 5.52
C GLU A 91 28.35 27.06 4.09
N LYS A 92 27.42 27.32 3.16
CA LYS A 92 27.67 27.12 1.73
C LYS A 92 28.89 27.91 1.29
N GLN A 93 29.05 29.16 1.72
CA GLN A 93 30.25 29.95 1.43
C GLN A 93 31.51 29.34 2.07
N LYS A 94 31.46 29.01 3.37
CA LYS A 94 32.56 28.37 4.13
C LYS A 94 33.05 27.08 3.50
N PHE A 95 32.15 26.26 2.94
CA PHE A 95 32.49 24.97 2.37
C PHE A 95 32.78 24.99 0.86
N GLY A 96 32.54 26.11 0.17
CA GLY A 96 32.66 26.22 -1.29
C GLY A 96 31.47 25.59 -2.04
N LEU A 97 30.30 25.54 -1.40
CA LEU A 97 29.08 24.84 -1.83
C LEU A 97 27.91 25.81 -2.11
N THR A 98 28.21 27.01 -2.63
CA THR A 98 27.22 28.08 -2.90
C THR A 98 26.03 27.62 -3.74
N ASN A 99 26.24 26.69 -4.67
CA ASN A 99 25.20 26.16 -5.56
C ASN A 99 24.54 24.85 -5.07
N VAL A 100 24.85 24.39 -3.85
CA VAL A 100 24.29 23.15 -3.29
C VAL A 100 23.01 23.43 -2.52
N ASN A 101 21.89 23.08 -3.16
CA ASN A 101 20.55 23.17 -2.55
C ASN A 101 20.01 21.83 -2.04
N TYR A 102 20.65 20.71 -2.40
CA TYR A 102 20.18 19.36 -2.11
C TYR A 102 21.29 18.45 -1.57
N GLN A 103 20.88 17.39 -0.87
CA GLN A 103 21.72 16.27 -0.47
C GLN A 103 20.99 14.95 -0.75
N ILE A 104 21.73 13.84 -0.76
CA ILE A 104 21.16 12.49 -0.63
C ILE A 104 21.51 11.93 0.76
N THR A 105 20.50 11.39 1.44
CA THR A 105 20.61 10.77 2.76
C THR A 105 19.89 9.42 2.76
N ASP A 106 20.52 8.43 3.40
CA ASP A 106 20.30 6.98 3.33
C ASP A 106 21.39 6.30 2.51
N PHE A 107 22.00 5.28 3.11
CA PHE A 107 22.98 4.38 2.54
C PHE A 107 22.77 3.05 3.23
N GLY A 108 22.18 2.10 2.50
CA GLY A 108 21.99 0.74 2.99
C GLY A 108 23.30 0.19 3.55
N ASP A 109 23.24 -0.26 4.80
CA ASP A 109 24.34 -0.69 5.66
C ASP A 109 25.19 0.42 6.34
N TYR A 110 24.79 0.75 7.56
CA TYR A 110 25.52 1.62 8.49
C TYR A 110 26.89 1.03 8.90
N GLN A 111 27.11 -0.29 8.78
CA GLN A 111 28.41 -0.92 9.03
C GLN A 111 29.39 -0.62 7.88
N LYS A 112 28.94 -0.67 6.62
CA LYS A 112 29.73 -0.22 5.47
C LYS A 112 30.14 1.25 5.59
N THR A 113 29.21 2.08 6.08
CA THR A 113 29.47 3.51 6.40
C THR A 113 30.60 3.70 7.42
N TYR A 114 30.76 2.74 8.36
CA TYR A 114 31.86 2.75 9.33
C TYR A 114 33.21 2.42 8.69
N GLN A 115 33.24 1.52 7.69
CA GLN A 115 34.45 1.11 6.97
C GLN A 115 34.98 2.20 6.02
N GLU A 116 34.09 3.00 5.41
CA GLU A 116 34.45 4.09 4.47
C GLU A 116 34.73 5.45 5.16
N GLY A 117 34.90 5.45 6.49
CA GLY A 117 35.23 6.66 7.25
C GLY A 117 34.07 7.64 7.42
N ARG A 118 32.88 7.12 7.78
CA ARG A 118 31.71 7.88 8.27
C ARG A 118 31.15 8.93 7.29
N ILE A 119 30.85 8.54 6.04
CA ILE A 119 30.03 9.36 5.13
C ILE A 119 28.54 9.12 5.42
N GLN A 120 27.85 10.11 6.00
CA GLN A 120 26.40 10.07 6.25
C GLN A 120 25.55 10.58 5.08
N GLY A 121 26.17 11.11 4.03
CA GLY A 121 25.47 11.80 2.93
C GLY A 121 26.41 12.38 1.89
N TYR A 122 25.84 12.69 0.73
CA TYR A 122 26.49 13.52 -0.27
C TYR A 122 25.68 14.79 -0.51
N TYR A 123 26.33 15.95 -0.42
CA TYR A 123 25.86 17.18 -1.01
C TYR A 123 25.88 17.06 -2.54
N LEU A 124 24.79 17.44 -3.20
CA LEU A 124 24.62 17.24 -4.63
C LEU A 124 24.96 18.52 -5.39
N ILE A 125 26.02 18.46 -6.21
CA ILE A 125 26.29 19.46 -7.24
C ILE A 125 25.57 18.98 -8.50
N SER A 126 24.49 19.67 -8.88
CA SER A 126 23.73 19.36 -10.09
C SER A 126 22.78 20.50 -10.47
N ASN A 127 22.58 20.69 -11.77
CA ASN A 127 21.46 21.48 -12.31
C ASN A 127 20.19 20.62 -12.51
N ASN A 128 20.28 19.30 -12.31
CA ASN A 128 19.22 18.33 -12.62
C ASN A 128 18.45 17.85 -11.38
N VAL A 129 18.80 18.33 -10.17
CA VAL A 129 18.03 18.09 -8.95
C VAL A 129 17.08 19.26 -8.74
N ASN A 130 15.80 18.97 -8.47
CA ASN A 130 14.75 19.95 -8.25
C ASN A 130 13.78 19.50 -7.12
N ASP A 131 12.80 20.34 -6.80
CA ASP A 131 11.87 20.07 -5.69
C ASP A 131 10.90 18.89 -5.94
N GLU A 132 10.74 18.43 -7.19
CA GLU A 132 9.96 17.23 -7.52
C GLU A 132 10.67 15.92 -7.12
N LEU A 133 11.97 15.99 -6.86
CA LEU A 133 12.79 14.88 -6.38
C LEU A 133 12.88 14.84 -4.85
N LEU A 134 12.68 15.96 -4.15
CA LEU A 134 12.65 15.99 -2.68
C LEU A 134 11.71 14.91 -2.13
N GLY A 135 12.17 14.19 -1.11
CA GLY A 135 11.44 13.10 -0.45
C GLY A 135 11.31 11.81 -1.27
N LYS A 136 11.90 11.73 -2.47
CA LYS A 136 11.87 10.52 -3.31
C LYS A 136 13.13 9.69 -3.12
N CYS A 137 12.94 8.37 -3.11
CA CYS A 137 14.02 7.40 -3.19
C CYS A 137 14.59 7.37 -4.62
N VAL A 138 15.92 7.43 -4.73
CA VAL A 138 16.61 7.47 -6.02
C VAL A 138 17.88 6.63 -6.01
N HIS A 139 18.28 6.14 -7.18
CA HIS A 139 19.69 5.86 -7.48
C HIS A 139 20.32 7.11 -8.09
N ILE A 140 21.50 7.49 -7.58
CA ILE A 140 22.34 8.55 -8.18
C ILE A 140 23.67 7.94 -8.59
N THR A 141 24.09 8.25 -9.82
CA THR A 141 25.47 8.04 -10.28
C THR A 141 26.15 9.40 -10.44
N GLY A 142 27.38 9.52 -9.97
CA GLY A 142 28.17 10.75 -10.06
C GLY A 142 29.65 10.52 -9.82
N THR A 143 30.41 11.60 -9.63
CA THR A 143 31.83 11.55 -9.26
C THR A 143 32.10 12.44 -8.06
N ILE A 144 32.98 12.00 -7.15
CA ILE A 144 33.45 12.83 -6.04
C ILE A 144 34.56 13.76 -6.58
N PRO A 145 34.42 15.09 -6.44
CA PRO A 145 35.46 16.05 -6.85
C PRO A 145 36.79 15.79 -6.12
N GLU A 146 37.92 16.04 -6.78
CA GLU A 146 39.25 15.68 -6.27
C GLU A 146 39.55 16.34 -4.92
N GLU A 147 39.16 17.61 -4.78
CA GLU A 147 39.29 18.41 -3.56
C GLU A 147 38.40 17.92 -2.39
N TRP A 148 37.46 17.01 -2.65
CA TRP A 148 36.60 16.38 -1.64
C TRP A 148 36.95 14.92 -1.32
N LYS A 149 37.81 14.26 -2.12
CA LYS A 149 38.22 12.86 -1.86
C LYS A 149 39.00 12.70 -0.56
N ASN A 150 39.92 13.62 -0.27
CA ASN A 150 40.83 13.59 0.88
C ASN A 150 40.45 14.59 1.99
N LYS A 151 39.34 15.32 1.83
CA LYS A 151 38.90 16.33 2.80
C LYS A 151 38.35 15.67 4.07
N ASN A 152 38.62 16.27 5.23
CA ASN A 152 38.03 15.79 6.49
C ASN A 152 36.51 15.97 6.45
N LYS A 153 35.79 14.85 6.37
CA LYS A 153 34.32 14.81 6.27
C LYS A 153 33.65 15.38 7.54
N ALA A 154 34.31 15.30 8.70
CA ALA A 154 33.77 15.82 9.95
C ALA A 154 33.47 17.32 9.89
N ASP A 155 34.28 18.08 9.14
CA ASP A 155 34.15 19.54 9.02
C ASP A 155 32.85 19.96 8.30
N ALA A 156 32.23 19.06 7.53
CA ALA A 156 31.05 19.29 6.71
C ALA A 156 29.87 18.37 7.10
N TYR A 157 29.69 18.10 8.40
CA TYR A 157 28.65 17.22 8.95
C TYR A 157 28.76 15.77 8.48
N SER A 158 29.96 15.20 8.47
CA SER A 158 30.21 13.82 8.01
C SER A 158 29.71 13.56 6.59
N ARG A 159 29.67 14.57 5.72
CA ARG A 159 29.19 14.47 4.34
C ARG A 159 30.30 14.77 3.34
N SER A 160 30.21 14.15 2.18
CA SER A 160 31.07 14.44 1.03
C SER A 160 30.27 15.17 -0.05
N VAL A 161 30.84 15.35 -1.24
CA VAL A 161 30.20 16.01 -2.38
C VAL A 161 30.14 15.03 -3.55
N LEU A 162 29.01 15.01 -4.25
CA LEU A 162 28.81 14.23 -5.45
C LEU A 162 28.41 15.18 -6.60
N ASN A 163 29.23 15.23 -7.64
CA ASN A 163 28.87 15.84 -8.91
C ASN A 163 27.98 14.86 -9.68
N VAL A 164 26.70 15.19 -9.83
CA VAL A 164 25.68 14.24 -10.26
C VAL A 164 25.64 14.09 -11.79
N ALA A 165 25.88 12.88 -12.27
CA ALA A 165 25.79 12.53 -13.69
C ALA A 165 24.41 11.97 -14.08
N LYS A 166 23.78 11.14 -13.23
CA LYS A 166 22.48 10.52 -13.49
C LYS A 166 21.67 10.37 -12.21
N ILE A 167 20.35 10.54 -12.31
CA ILE A 167 19.37 10.28 -11.23
C ILE A 167 18.28 9.39 -11.81
N GLU A 168 17.93 8.32 -11.10
CA GLU A 168 16.82 7.42 -11.43
C GLU A 168 15.88 7.32 -10.22
N LYS A 169 14.60 7.64 -10.39
CA LYS A 169 13.59 7.44 -9.34
C LYS A 169 13.33 5.94 -9.20
N ILE A 170 13.34 5.43 -7.98
CA ILE A 170 13.01 4.03 -7.66
C ILE A 170 11.88 3.98 -6.63
N ASP A 171 11.34 2.79 -6.34
CA ASP A 171 10.30 2.67 -5.32
C ASP A 171 10.85 3.06 -3.93
N ASN A 172 10.05 3.81 -3.17
CA ASN A 172 10.42 4.28 -1.83
C ASN A 172 10.70 3.12 -0.85
N SER A 173 10.20 1.90 -1.10
CA SER A 173 10.53 0.72 -0.29
C SER A 173 12.01 0.32 -0.34
N ASN A 174 12.77 0.80 -1.33
CA ASN A 174 14.21 0.55 -1.48
C ASN A 174 15.08 1.50 -0.63
N CYS A 175 14.47 2.52 -0.02
CA CYS A 175 15.12 3.41 0.93
C CYS A 175 14.60 3.16 2.35
N ASN A 176 15.47 3.24 3.35
CA ASN A 176 15.13 3.08 4.76
C ASN A 176 15.84 4.12 5.67
N PRO A 177 15.63 5.44 5.45
CA PRO A 177 16.22 6.51 6.25
C PRO A 177 15.87 6.44 7.75
N TYR A 178 14.82 5.72 8.14
CA TYR A 178 14.37 5.55 9.53
C TYR A 178 14.38 4.07 9.93
N SER A 179 15.54 3.41 9.74
CA SER A 179 15.72 2.01 10.10
C SER A 179 15.65 1.80 11.63
N GLN A 180 14.99 0.73 12.07
CA GLN A 180 14.80 0.42 13.49
C GLN A 180 16.11 0.18 14.25
N ASN A 181 17.20 -0.16 13.53
CA ASN A 181 18.50 -0.47 14.12
C ASN A 181 19.42 0.76 14.26
N SER A 182 19.15 1.84 13.50
CA SER A 182 20.02 3.03 13.46
C SER A 182 19.60 4.13 14.43
N GLN A 183 18.35 4.13 14.88
CA GLN A 183 17.90 4.97 15.98
C GLN A 183 17.96 4.17 17.28
N THR A 184 18.83 4.57 18.20
CA THR A 184 18.49 4.44 19.62
C THR A 184 17.20 5.23 19.80
N GLN A 185 16.05 4.54 19.75
CA GLN A 185 14.76 5.10 20.13
C GLN A 185 15.01 5.85 21.45
N PRO A 186 14.75 7.17 21.52
CA PRO A 186 14.81 7.89 22.79
C PRO A 186 14.03 7.04 23.78
N THR A 187 14.62 6.69 24.91
CA THR A 187 13.92 5.89 25.92
C THR A 187 12.69 6.68 26.33
N ILE A 188 11.53 6.29 25.78
CA ILE A 188 10.25 6.90 26.08
C ILE A 188 10.03 6.61 27.55
N ASP A 189 10.30 7.61 28.38
CA ASP A 189 9.98 7.53 29.78
C ASP A 189 8.45 7.40 29.88
N ASN A 190 7.99 6.36 30.57
CA ASN A 190 6.57 6.10 30.80
C ASN A 190 5.88 7.26 31.55
N SER A 191 6.64 8.22 32.11
CA SER A 191 6.12 9.49 32.63
C SER A 191 5.65 10.49 31.56
N GLN A 192 6.04 10.32 30.29
CA GLN A 192 5.72 11.27 29.22
C GLN A 192 4.26 11.12 28.74
N GLU A 193 3.55 12.25 28.71
CA GLU A 193 2.19 12.36 28.17
C GLU A 193 2.21 12.12 26.65
N LYS A 194 1.53 11.06 26.17
CA LYS A 194 1.32 10.84 24.72
C LYS A 194 0.42 11.94 24.18
N LEU A 195 0.91 12.71 23.21
CA LEU A 195 0.14 13.76 22.56
C LEU A 195 -0.62 13.22 21.34
N VAL A 196 -1.77 13.83 21.07
CA VAL A 196 -2.55 13.66 19.84
C VAL A 196 -2.73 15.06 19.25
N LEU A 197 -2.05 15.35 18.14
CA LEU A 197 -2.03 16.67 17.51
C LEU A 197 -2.64 16.61 16.11
N ARG A 198 -3.44 17.61 15.76
CA ARG A 198 -4.07 17.76 14.44
C ARG A 198 -3.47 18.95 13.69
N GLY A 199 -3.05 18.74 12.45
CA GLY A 199 -2.41 19.78 11.65
C GLY A 199 -2.12 19.36 10.21
N SER A 200 -1.62 20.29 9.41
CA SER A 200 -1.13 20.01 8.06
C SER A 200 0.36 19.63 8.08
N VAL A 201 0.73 18.51 7.46
CA VAL A 201 2.16 18.17 7.29
C VAL A 201 2.77 19.11 6.26
N ILE A 202 3.90 19.73 6.58
CA ILE A 202 4.70 20.52 5.64
C ILE A 202 6.15 20.03 5.68
N ARG A 203 6.90 20.24 4.60
CA ARG A 203 8.36 20.10 4.62
C ARG A 203 8.98 21.35 5.23
N ALA A 204 9.90 21.18 6.16
CA ALA A 204 10.56 22.27 6.85
C ALA A 204 11.85 22.70 6.12
N LYS A 205 12.19 23.99 6.20
CA LYS A 205 13.55 24.44 5.86
C LYS A 205 14.45 24.08 7.03
N ARG A 206 15.31 23.08 6.83
CA ARG A 206 16.17 22.57 7.89
C ARG A 206 17.22 23.58 8.39
N PRO A 207 17.50 23.61 9.70
CA PRO A 207 18.56 24.42 10.29
C PRO A 207 19.95 23.77 10.19
N ALA A 208 20.02 22.47 9.90
CA ALA A 208 21.25 21.70 9.76
C ALA A 208 21.05 20.50 8.80
N PRO A 209 22.11 19.83 8.30
CA PRO A 209 21.98 18.70 7.37
C PRO A 209 21.36 17.40 7.94
N ASP A 210 21.01 17.35 9.22
CA ASP A 210 20.29 16.23 9.88
C ASP A 210 18.89 16.00 9.25
N ILE A 211 18.35 14.77 9.24
CA ILE A 211 17.02 14.44 8.68
C ILE A 211 15.89 14.41 9.72
N GLY A 212 16.19 14.63 11.00
CA GLY A 212 15.20 14.74 12.08
C GLY A 212 14.34 16.01 12.03
N TYR A 213 14.65 16.94 11.13
CA TYR A 213 13.97 18.24 11.01
C TYR A 213 13.37 18.47 9.60
N ASP A 214 13.14 17.40 8.82
CA ASP A 214 12.59 17.53 7.46
C ASP A 214 11.08 17.83 7.41
N TYR A 215 10.34 17.52 8.48
CA TYR A 215 8.88 17.64 8.54
C TYR A 215 8.44 18.50 9.72
N GLN A 216 7.40 19.29 9.48
CA GLN A 216 6.69 20.03 10.51
C GLN A 216 5.19 19.78 10.40
N LEU A 217 4.50 19.80 11.53
CA LEU A 217 3.05 19.81 11.61
C LEU A 217 2.59 21.23 11.95
N LYS A 218 1.96 21.89 10.97
CA LYS A 218 1.29 23.18 11.17
C LYS A 218 -0.08 22.91 11.81
N LEU A 219 -0.21 23.18 13.10
CA LEU A 219 -1.37 22.77 13.89
C LEU A 219 -2.64 23.52 13.48
N VAL A 220 -3.79 22.84 13.57
CA VAL A 220 -5.12 23.47 13.49
C VAL A 220 -5.37 24.29 14.76
N GLU A 221 -5.03 23.73 15.92
CA GLU A 221 -5.11 24.38 17.22
C GLU A 221 -3.74 24.39 17.90
N PRO A 222 -3.22 25.55 18.34
CA PRO A 222 -1.92 25.61 19.04
C PRO A 222 -1.96 24.87 20.38
N PHE A 223 -1.00 23.97 20.62
CA PHE A 223 -0.86 23.29 21.91
C PHE A 223 0.08 24.05 22.85
N VAL A 224 -0.03 23.80 24.16
CA VAL A 224 0.89 24.36 25.16
C VAL A 224 1.98 23.35 25.45
N ASP A 225 3.20 23.62 24.98
CA ASP A 225 4.37 22.86 25.43
C ASP A 225 4.78 23.32 26.83
N LYS A 226 4.47 22.51 27.83
CA LYS A 226 4.80 22.71 29.26
C LYS A 226 6.31 22.67 29.54
N LEU A 227 7.10 21.99 28.71
CA LEU A 227 8.55 21.80 28.87
C LEU A 227 9.33 22.42 27.70
N SER A 228 8.85 23.55 27.18
CA SER A 228 9.54 24.30 26.12
C SER A 228 10.95 24.72 26.56
N SER A 229 11.88 24.73 25.60
CA SER A 229 13.27 25.14 25.78
C SER A 229 13.46 26.57 26.27
N ALA A 230 12.42 27.42 26.12
CA ALA A 230 12.36 28.75 26.73
C ALA A 230 12.20 28.74 28.27
N GLY A 231 12.30 27.59 28.94
CA GLY A 231 12.20 27.44 30.40
C GLY A 231 10.82 27.76 30.99
N SER A 232 9.81 27.92 30.14
CA SER A 232 8.46 28.34 30.51
C SER A 232 7.44 27.78 29.50
N PRO A 233 6.18 27.47 29.90
CA PRO A 233 5.19 26.93 28.98
C PRO A 233 4.91 27.85 27.78
N GLN A 234 5.02 27.33 26.56
CA GLN A 234 4.82 28.11 25.32
C GLN A 234 3.66 27.58 24.49
N LYS A 235 2.90 28.47 23.85
CA LYS A 235 1.91 28.09 22.83
C LYS A 235 2.61 27.89 21.49
N VAL A 236 2.59 26.67 20.97
CA VAL A 236 3.27 26.29 19.75
C VAL A 236 2.23 25.97 18.67
N SER A 237 2.37 26.58 17.48
CA SER A 237 1.49 26.37 16.33
C SER A 237 2.14 25.57 15.19
N LEU A 238 3.43 25.27 15.32
CA LEU A 238 4.26 24.58 14.33
C LEU A 238 5.22 23.67 15.10
N VAL A 239 5.15 22.37 14.86
CA VAL A 239 5.88 21.36 15.63
C VAL A 239 6.75 20.56 14.68
N ASP A 240 8.06 20.46 14.92
CA ASP A 240 8.91 19.52 14.18
C ASP A 240 8.44 18.09 14.46
N VAL A 241 8.34 17.25 13.42
CA VAL A 241 7.87 15.85 13.56
C VAL A 241 8.85 14.86 12.95
N THR A 242 9.13 13.78 13.68
CA THR A 242 10.10 12.75 13.27
C THR A 242 9.44 11.38 13.27
N PRO A 243 9.41 10.67 12.12
CA PRO A 243 8.85 9.32 12.05
C PRO A 243 9.77 8.30 12.75
N THR A 244 9.17 7.39 13.53
CA THR A 244 9.87 6.26 14.18
C THR A 244 10.11 5.07 13.26
N THR A 245 9.47 5.05 12.09
CA THR A 245 9.55 3.94 11.14
C THR A 245 9.53 4.45 9.70
N ASN A 246 10.04 3.64 8.78
CA ASN A 246 10.00 3.92 7.35
C ASN A 246 8.57 4.03 6.78
N ASN A 247 7.60 3.33 7.39
CA ASN A 247 6.21 3.39 6.97
C ASN A 247 5.60 4.76 7.34
N LEU A 248 5.84 5.24 8.56
CA LEU A 248 5.41 6.58 8.99
C LEU A 248 6.10 7.69 8.17
N TRP A 249 7.35 7.49 7.74
CA TRP A 249 8.01 8.41 6.80
C TRP A 249 7.29 8.47 5.45
N ASN A 250 6.97 7.31 4.86
CA ASN A 250 6.20 7.25 3.61
C ASN A 250 4.80 7.86 3.77
N GLU A 251 4.17 7.70 4.93
CA GLU A 251 2.89 8.35 5.25
C GLU A 251 3.03 9.88 5.37
N LEU A 252 4.07 10.43 6.01
CA LEU A 252 4.34 11.88 6.01
C LEU A 252 4.55 12.42 4.59
N GLU A 253 5.37 11.74 3.78
CA GLU A 253 5.63 12.10 2.39
C GLU A 253 4.36 12.08 1.51
N ASN A 254 3.46 11.12 1.74
CA ASN A 254 2.17 11.05 1.06
C ASN A 254 1.16 12.08 1.58
N ASN A 255 1.42 12.75 2.71
CA ASN A 255 0.54 13.74 3.34
C ASN A 255 1.10 15.17 3.36
N ILE A 256 2.16 15.47 2.63
CA ILE A 256 2.62 16.86 2.45
C ILE A 256 1.47 17.73 1.92
N ASN A 257 1.25 18.86 2.60
CA ASN A 257 0.15 19.81 2.43
C ASN A 257 -1.27 19.24 2.68
N LYS A 258 -1.38 18.09 3.35
CA LYS A 258 -2.66 17.50 3.80
C LYS A 258 -2.77 17.57 5.32
N GLU A 259 -4.01 17.65 5.79
CA GLU A 259 -4.32 17.59 7.22
C GLU A 259 -4.32 16.14 7.72
N VAL A 260 -3.70 15.92 8.87
CA VAL A 260 -3.61 14.64 9.56
C VAL A 260 -3.78 14.83 11.07
N THR A 261 -4.13 13.75 11.76
CA THR A 261 -3.97 13.63 13.21
C THR A 261 -2.80 12.71 13.48
N VAL A 262 -1.77 13.18 14.18
CA VAL A 262 -0.62 12.36 14.58
C VAL A 262 -0.66 12.06 16.07
N GLU A 263 -0.14 10.90 16.45
CA GLU A 263 0.06 10.52 17.85
C GLU A 263 1.54 10.27 18.12
N GLY A 264 2.06 10.72 19.27
CA GLY A 264 3.49 10.63 19.56
C GLY A 264 3.90 11.21 20.91
N TYR A 265 5.21 11.33 21.12
CA TYR A 265 5.82 11.86 22.35
C TYR A 265 6.74 13.04 22.04
N MET A 266 6.72 14.07 22.89
CA MET A 266 7.60 15.24 22.74
C MET A 266 8.96 14.94 23.35
N VAL A 267 9.95 14.70 22.49
CA VAL A 267 11.31 14.35 22.87
C VAL A 267 12.28 15.52 22.68
N TRP A 268 13.42 15.48 23.35
CA TRP A 268 14.49 16.47 23.17
C TRP A 268 15.33 16.14 21.93
N GLY A 269 15.68 17.17 21.18
CA GLY A 269 16.55 17.12 20.01
C GLY A 269 17.85 17.89 20.22
N TYR A 270 18.51 18.23 19.11
CA TYR A 270 19.73 19.02 19.11
C TYR A 270 19.50 20.46 19.61
N ALA A 271 20.51 21.04 20.27
CA ALA A 271 20.51 22.42 20.77
C ALA A 271 19.22 22.80 21.52
N GLU A 272 18.79 21.94 22.45
CA GLU A 272 17.60 22.13 23.30
C GLU A 272 16.28 22.24 22.52
N SER A 273 16.25 22.00 21.21
CA SER A 273 14.99 21.88 20.46
C SER A 273 14.15 20.70 20.98
N ARG A 274 12.84 20.73 20.74
CA ARG A 274 11.94 19.61 21.00
C ARG A 274 11.09 19.33 19.77
N TYR A 275 10.91 18.05 19.47
CA TYR A 275 10.13 17.58 18.34
C TYR A 275 9.18 16.47 18.79
N LEU A 276 8.10 16.28 18.04
CA LEU A 276 7.18 15.18 18.25
C LEU A 276 7.71 13.95 17.51
N GLN A 277 8.16 12.95 18.28
CA GLN A 277 8.45 11.64 17.73
C GLN A 277 7.12 10.92 17.51
N ILE A 278 6.74 10.71 16.24
CA ILE A 278 5.43 10.16 15.88
C ILE A 278 5.42 8.63 15.87
N MET A 279 4.34 8.07 16.38
CA MET A 279 4.05 6.63 16.48
C MET A 279 2.91 6.22 15.55
N THR A 280 2.02 7.14 15.17
CA THR A 280 0.85 6.86 14.32
C THR A 280 0.44 8.12 13.55
N ILE A 281 0.03 7.95 12.30
CA ILE A 281 -0.60 9.01 11.48
C ILE A 281 -1.99 8.53 11.07
N ASN A 282 -3.01 9.21 11.59
CA ASN A 282 -4.38 9.05 11.16
C ASN A 282 -4.65 10.07 10.06
N ASN A 283 -4.71 9.61 8.81
CA ASN A 283 -5.02 10.44 7.66
C ASN A 283 -6.41 11.06 7.83
N HIS A 284 -6.51 12.39 7.94
CA HIS A 284 -7.82 13.02 7.89
C HIS A 284 -8.28 13.00 6.45
N VAL A 285 -9.12 12.02 6.09
CA VAL A 285 -9.91 12.10 4.86
C VAL A 285 -10.67 13.42 4.94
N PRO A 286 -10.45 14.38 4.04
CA PRO A 286 -11.06 15.70 4.18
C PRO A 286 -12.56 15.55 4.22
N THR A 287 -13.21 16.06 5.27
CA THR A 287 -14.66 15.98 5.48
C THR A 287 -15.45 16.93 4.56
N GLY A 288 -14.95 17.14 3.34
CA GLY A 288 -15.69 17.73 2.23
C GLY A 288 -16.83 16.79 1.83
N ASN A 289 -17.96 16.93 2.50
CA ASN A 289 -19.16 16.09 2.34
C ASN A 289 -18.89 14.59 2.52
N ALA A 290 -17.95 14.20 3.39
CA ALA A 290 -17.89 12.85 3.90
C ALA A 290 -19.17 12.59 4.69
N ALA A 291 -20.16 11.97 4.05
CA ALA A 291 -21.48 11.75 4.64
C ALA A 291 -21.30 10.97 5.95
N ALA A 292 -22.10 11.32 6.97
CA ALA A 292 -21.91 10.83 8.34
C ALA A 292 -21.78 9.30 8.36
N PRO A 293 -20.89 8.74 9.21
CA PRO A 293 -20.71 7.30 9.32
C PRO A 293 -22.07 6.66 9.65
N LYS A 294 -22.42 5.65 8.86
CA LYS A 294 -23.67 4.90 9.00
C LYS A 294 -23.54 3.93 10.16
N THR A 295 -24.68 3.50 10.70
CA THR A 295 -24.75 2.48 11.74
C THR A 295 -25.58 1.30 11.21
N TYR A 296 -25.05 0.09 11.34
CA TYR A 296 -25.80 -1.15 11.18
C TYR A 296 -26.24 -1.62 12.55
N ASN A 297 -27.51 -1.97 12.69
CA ASN A 297 -28.10 -2.47 13.93
C ASN A 297 -28.85 -3.77 13.62
N SER A 298 -28.52 -4.84 14.32
CA SER A 298 -29.32 -6.07 14.42
C SER A 298 -29.61 -6.37 15.89
N ALA A 299 -30.38 -7.43 16.18
CA ALA A 299 -30.66 -7.86 17.55
C ALA A 299 -29.41 -8.20 18.38
N ASN A 300 -28.32 -8.62 17.72
CA ASN A 300 -27.11 -9.15 18.37
C ASN A 300 -25.82 -8.41 17.95
N LEU A 301 -25.91 -7.35 17.13
CA LEU A 301 -24.73 -6.66 16.59
C LEU A 301 -25.08 -5.21 16.22
N THR A 302 -24.39 -4.26 16.86
CA THR A 302 -24.30 -2.87 16.40
C THR A 302 -22.89 -2.58 15.88
N LEU A 303 -22.80 -1.82 14.80
CA LEU A 303 -21.57 -1.54 14.06
C LEU A 303 -21.66 -0.14 13.44
N ARG A 304 -20.58 0.64 13.46
CA ARG A 304 -20.46 1.91 12.70
C ARG A 304 -19.49 1.74 11.54
N TYR A 305 -19.84 2.29 10.38
CA TYR A 305 -19.03 2.17 9.17
C TYR A 305 -19.03 3.46 8.34
N PRO A 306 -17.95 3.79 7.62
CA PRO A 306 -17.91 4.96 6.76
C PRO A 306 -18.98 4.91 5.66
N SER A 307 -19.53 6.05 5.27
CA SER A 307 -20.73 6.12 4.41
C SER A 307 -20.54 5.60 2.98
N ASN A 308 -19.30 5.54 2.51
CA ASN A 308 -18.89 4.89 1.27
C ASN A 308 -18.88 3.35 1.36
N TRP A 309 -19.03 2.72 2.53
CA TRP A 309 -19.26 1.28 2.62
C TRP A 309 -20.74 0.94 2.45
N LYS A 310 -20.96 -0.26 1.91
CA LYS A 310 -22.24 -0.95 1.84
C LYS A 310 -22.21 -2.10 2.83
N VAL A 311 -23.40 -2.46 3.32
CA VAL A 311 -23.59 -3.58 4.23
C VAL A 311 -24.71 -4.44 3.68
N SER A 312 -24.41 -5.71 3.46
CA SER A 312 -25.34 -6.76 3.03
C SER A 312 -25.39 -7.86 4.09
N THR A 313 -26.54 -8.50 4.21
CA THR A 313 -26.71 -9.72 5.01
C THR A 313 -26.93 -10.89 4.09
N ARG A 314 -26.08 -11.91 4.18
CA ARG A 314 -26.20 -13.13 3.40
C ARG A 314 -26.58 -14.28 4.32
N GLN A 315 -27.78 -14.83 4.13
CA GLN A 315 -28.11 -16.13 4.70
C GLN A 315 -27.31 -17.19 3.94
N ILE A 316 -26.67 -18.09 4.69
CA ILE A 316 -25.96 -19.24 4.15
C ILE A 316 -26.76 -20.47 4.58
N GLU A 317 -27.09 -21.36 3.65
CA GLU A 317 -28.10 -22.41 3.84
C GLU A 317 -27.79 -23.37 4.99
N TYR A 318 -26.52 -23.48 5.38
CA TYR A 318 -26.03 -24.38 6.45
C TYR A 318 -25.85 -23.72 7.83
N TYR A 319 -26.17 -22.42 8.01
CA TYR A 319 -25.97 -21.72 9.30
C TYR A 319 -27.22 -20.98 9.76
N ASP A 320 -27.55 -21.13 11.05
CA ASP A 320 -28.65 -20.41 11.72
C ASP A 320 -28.37 -18.89 11.88
N PHE A 321 -27.15 -18.44 11.56
CA PHE A 321 -26.73 -17.04 11.70
C PHE A 321 -26.41 -16.41 10.34
N PRO A 322 -26.99 -15.24 10.01
CA PRO A 322 -26.66 -14.52 8.78
C PRO A 322 -25.24 -13.97 8.86
N THR A 323 -24.47 -14.11 7.78
CA THR A 323 -23.17 -13.43 7.65
C THR A 323 -23.40 -11.98 7.25
N LEU A 324 -22.78 -11.06 7.99
CA LEU A 324 -22.69 -9.66 7.61
C LEU A 324 -21.51 -9.47 6.66
N GLU A 325 -21.78 -8.90 5.49
CA GLU A 325 -20.82 -8.58 4.44
C GLU A 325 -20.71 -7.05 4.35
N LEU A 326 -19.48 -6.53 4.41
CA LEU A 326 -19.21 -5.10 4.27
C LEU A 326 -18.26 -4.90 3.09
N THR A 327 -18.68 -4.13 2.09
CA THR A 327 -17.88 -3.84 0.89
C THR A 327 -17.76 -2.33 0.68
N LYS A 328 -16.58 -1.86 0.29
CA LYS A 328 -16.35 -0.43 -0.01
C LYS A 328 -16.87 -0.09 -1.40
N THR A 329 -17.67 0.97 -1.53
CA THR A 329 -18.21 1.42 -2.81
C THR A 329 -17.08 1.86 -3.73
N GLY A 330 -17.02 1.28 -4.93
CA GLY A 330 -15.89 1.48 -5.85
C GLY A 330 -14.68 0.59 -5.54
N GLY A 331 -14.85 -0.41 -4.66
CA GLY A 331 -13.84 -1.44 -4.40
C GLY A 331 -13.45 -2.22 -5.65
N THR A 332 -12.24 -2.77 -5.64
CA THR A 332 -11.69 -3.53 -6.77
C THR A 332 -12.31 -4.92 -6.80
N LYS A 333 -13.00 -5.28 -7.88
CA LYS A 333 -13.52 -6.63 -8.08
C LYS A 333 -12.40 -7.60 -8.45
N MET A 334 -12.38 -8.73 -7.77
CA MET A 334 -11.37 -9.78 -7.92
C MET A 334 -11.90 -10.95 -8.76
N THR A 335 -11.02 -11.59 -9.51
CA THR A 335 -11.33 -12.88 -10.14
C THR A 335 -11.63 -13.90 -9.03
N GLY A 336 -12.85 -14.42 -8.99
CA GLY A 336 -13.39 -15.20 -7.86
C GLY A 336 -14.64 -14.58 -7.22
N GLY A 337 -14.95 -13.31 -7.52
CA GLY A 337 -16.21 -12.66 -7.13
C GLY A 337 -16.13 -11.74 -5.91
N TYR A 338 -14.98 -11.72 -5.22
CA TYR A 338 -14.72 -10.87 -4.06
C TYR A 338 -14.51 -9.39 -4.43
N GLU A 339 -14.70 -8.46 -3.48
CA GLU A 339 -14.37 -7.04 -3.62
C GLU A 339 -13.24 -6.64 -2.66
N LEU A 340 -12.46 -5.60 -2.98
CA LEU A 340 -11.40 -5.08 -2.11
C LEU A 340 -11.55 -3.57 -1.86
N PRO A 341 -11.55 -3.10 -0.60
CA PRO A 341 -11.54 -3.87 0.65
C PRO A 341 -12.93 -4.43 1.02
N GLU A 342 -12.92 -5.51 1.80
CA GLU A 342 -14.12 -6.25 2.21
C GLU A 342 -13.92 -6.89 3.60
N ILE A 343 -15.01 -6.99 4.37
CA ILE A 343 -15.05 -7.60 5.71
C ILE A 343 -16.26 -8.52 5.79
N TRP A 344 -16.10 -9.69 6.39
CA TRP A 344 -17.20 -10.57 6.75
C TRP A 344 -17.21 -10.87 8.25
N ILE A 345 -18.40 -10.81 8.86
CA ILE A 345 -18.64 -11.05 10.29
C ILE A 345 -19.75 -12.09 10.40
N GLY A 346 -19.43 -13.30 10.86
CA GLY A 346 -20.41 -14.38 11.00
C GLY A 346 -19.84 -15.76 10.66
N SER A 347 -20.48 -16.46 9.71
CA SER A 347 -20.12 -17.82 9.27
C SER A 347 -18.84 -17.83 8.42
N PHE A 348 -18.12 -18.96 8.48
CA PHE A 348 -16.80 -19.18 7.88
C PHE A 348 -16.80 -19.42 6.37
N GLU A 349 -17.96 -19.64 5.75
CA GLU A 349 -18.05 -20.40 4.49
C GLU A 349 -17.45 -19.71 3.24
N ILE A 350 -17.11 -18.42 3.32
CA ILE A 350 -16.62 -17.64 2.17
C ILE A 350 -15.22 -18.09 1.68
N TYR A 351 -14.55 -18.97 2.44
CA TYR A 351 -13.31 -19.67 2.04
C TYR A 351 -13.51 -21.18 1.74
N SER A 352 -14.73 -21.73 1.71
CA SER A 352 -14.97 -23.18 1.81
C SER A 352 -14.51 -24.06 0.64
N THR A 353 -14.00 -23.52 -0.47
CA THR A 353 -13.32 -24.31 -1.52
C THR A 353 -11.81 -24.41 -1.36
N SER A 354 -11.19 -23.77 -0.35
CA SER A 354 -9.78 -24.00 0.01
C SER A 354 -9.42 -23.84 1.48
N GLY A 355 -10.31 -23.35 2.34
CA GLY A 355 -10.27 -23.39 3.82
C GLY A 355 -9.18 -22.55 4.53
N ALA A 356 -7.98 -22.47 3.96
CA ALA A 356 -6.87 -21.74 4.54
C ALA A 356 -6.90 -20.25 4.14
N ILE A 357 -6.47 -19.40 5.08
CA ILE A 357 -6.05 -18.01 4.84
C ILE A 357 -5.09 -17.91 3.62
N CYS A 358 -4.32 -18.96 3.38
CA CYS A 358 -3.31 -19.08 2.33
C CYS A 358 -3.75 -19.86 1.09
N ALA A 359 -4.98 -20.43 1.08
CA ALA A 359 -5.44 -21.37 0.07
C ALA A 359 -4.37 -22.44 -0.26
N ASN A 360 -4.13 -22.68 -1.55
CA ASN A 360 -3.06 -23.55 -2.07
C ASN A 360 -1.83 -22.75 -2.53
N GLU A 361 -1.62 -21.51 -2.05
CA GLU A 361 -0.46 -20.70 -2.44
C GLU A 361 0.82 -21.27 -1.80
N PRO A 362 1.91 -21.43 -2.58
CA PRO A 362 3.16 -22.00 -2.06
C PRO A 362 3.86 -21.10 -1.05
N GLU A 363 3.60 -19.79 -1.10
CA GLU A 363 4.09 -18.80 -0.17
C GLU A 363 2.95 -17.89 0.28
N CYS A 364 2.74 -17.83 1.60
CA CYS A 364 1.75 -16.99 2.25
C CYS A 364 2.38 -16.37 3.50
N PRO A 365 3.33 -15.43 3.34
CA PRO A 365 4.05 -14.87 4.47
C PRO A 365 3.12 -14.05 5.35
N LYS A 366 3.22 -14.25 6.67
CA LYS A 366 2.76 -13.26 7.65
C LYS A 366 3.64 -12.01 7.46
N VAL A 367 3.02 -10.89 7.11
CA VAL A 367 3.70 -9.63 6.78
C VAL A 367 3.44 -8.52 7.78
N ASP A 368 2.33 -8.62 8.53
CA ASP A 368 1.86 -7.58 9.44
C ASP A 368 0.95 -8.21 10.51
N THR A 369 0.39 -7.40 11.40
CA THR A 369 -0.59 -7.79 12.42
C THR A 369 -1.70 -6.73 12.45
N ILE A 370 -2.96 -7.16 12.44
CA ILE A 370 -4.14 -6.28 12.56
C ILE A 370 -4.64 -6.36 13.99
N SER A 371 -5.01 -5.23 14.60
CA SER A 371 -5.47 -5.18 15.99
C SER A 371 -6.58 -4.15 16.21
N PHE A 372 -7.57 -4.51 17.02
CA PHE A 372 -8.72 -3.64 17.35
C PHE A 372 -9.33 -4.02 18.70
N THR A 373 -10.25 -3.18 19.20
CA THR A 373 -10.84 -3.34 20.54
C THR A 373 -12.36 -3.41 20.48
N ILE A 374 -12.96 -4.49 20.98
CA ILE A 374 -14.42 -4.66 21.11
C ILE A 374 -14.76 -4.65 22.59
N LYS A 375 -15.63 -3.73 23.03
CA LYS A 375 -16.02 -3.56 24.45
C LYS A 375 -14.84 -3.52 25.44
N GLY A 376 -13.73 -2.88 25.06
CA GLY A 376 -12.51 -2.81 25.89
C GLY A 376 -11.64 -4.07 25.88
N LYS A 377 -12.04 -5.15 25.21
CA LYS A 377 -11.19 -6.33 24.98
C LYS A 377 -10.45 -6.17 23.65
N SER A 378 -9.12 -6.26 23.70
CA SER A 378 -8.27 -6.23 22.52
C SER A 378 -8.27 -7.57 21.77
N TYR A 379 -8.30 -7.50 20.46
CA TYR A 379 -8.16 -8.60 19.51
C TYR A 379 -6.99 -8.31 18.58
N SER A 380 -6.23 -9.34 18.22
CA SER A 380 -5.06 -9.21 17.35
C SER A 380 -4.83 -10.51 16.58
N THR A 381 -4.47 -10.42 15.29
CA THR A 381 -4.15 -11.59 14.47
C THR A 381 -3.09 -11.26 13.41
N GLY A 382 -2.47 -12.29 12.86
CA GLY A 382 -1.56 -12.14 11.73
C GLY A 382 -2.27 -11.68 10.46
N VAL A 383 -1.64 -10.76 9.74
CA VAL A 383 -2.00 -10.39 8.37
C VAL A 383 -1.07 -11.12 7.43
N PHE A 384 -1.66 -11.77 6.42
CA PHE A 384 -0.96 -12.57 5.45
C PHE A 384 -1.06 -11.93 4.07
N ARG A 385 0.04 -11.91 3.32
CA ARG A 385 0.07 -11.38 1.96
C ARG A 385 -0.21 -12.49 0.96
N ARG A 386 -1.23 -12.30 0.12
CA ARG A 386 -1.66 -13.22 -0.93
C ARG A 386 -1.40 -12.68 -2.33
N GLN A 387 -1.16 -13.59 -3.25
CA GLN A 387 -0.96 -13.30 -4.67
C GLN A 387 -2.29 -13.16 -5.41
N ILE A 388 -2.41 -12.17 -6.29
CA ILE A 388 -3.59 -11.99 -7.15
C ILE A 388 -3.39 -12.78 -8.44
N TRP A 389 -4.26 -13.78 -8.67
CA TRP A 389 -4.24 -14.65 -9.84
C TRP A 389 -5.45 -14.38 -10.75
N GLU A 390 -5.21 -14.25 -12.06
CA GLU A 390 -6.23 -14.09 -13.09
C GLU A 390 -6.01 -15.14 -14.19
N SER A 391 -7.05 -15.92 -14.52
CA SER A 391 -6.97 -17.00 -15.53
C SER A 391 -5.77 -17.94 -15.34
N GLY A 392 -5.45 -18.29 -14.09
CA GLY A 392 -4.32 -19.17 -13.76
C GLY A 392 -2.93 -18.53 -13.87
N LYS A 393 -2.83 -17.19 -13.97
CA LYS A 393 -1.56 -16.46 -14.00
C LYS A 393 -1.48 -15.43 -12.88
N PHE A 394 -0.33 -15.34 -12.22
CA PHE A 394 -0.04 -14.29 -11.26
C PHE A 394 0.04 -12.93 -11.96
N THR A 395 -0.67 -11.93 -11.42
CA THR A 395 -0.80 -10.58 -12.01
C THR A 395 0.35 -9.63 -11.65
N GLY A 396 1.27 -10.04 -10.77
CA GLY A 396 2.26 -9.15 -10.16
C GLY A 396 1.72 -8.32 -8.98
N LYS A 397 0.42 -8.43 -8.65
CA LYS A 397 -0.23 -7.70 -7.56
C LYS A 397 -0.50 -8.58 -6.35
N TYR A 398 -0.58 -7.97 -5.18
CA TYR A 398 -0.88 -8.64 -3.92
C TYR A 398 -2.06 -7.99 -3.22
N PHE A 399 -2.72 -8.76 -2.36
CA PHE A 399 -3.67 -8.27 -1.37
C PHE A 399 -3.34 -8.87 0.00
N TYR A 400 -3.98 -8.35 1.03
CA TYR A 400 -3.77 -8.74 2.42
C TYR A 400 -5.05 -9.36 2.97
N VAL A 401 -4.90 -10.40 3.78
CA VAL A 401 -6.02 -11.11 4.44
C VAL A 401 -5.72 -11.33 5.91
N PHE A 402 -6.78 -11.41 6.72
CA PHE A 402 -6.70 -11.79 8.12
C PHE A 402 -7.96 -12.56 8.56
N GLN A 403 -7.83 -13.32 9.64
CA GLN A 403 -8.93 -14.07 10.26
C GLN A 403 -8.81 -14.02 11.79
N ILE A 404 -9.95 -13.83 12.47
CA ILE A 404 -10.07 -13.80 13.93
C ILE A 404 -11.14 -14.81 14.35
N GLY A 405 -10.67 -15.77 15.15
CA GLY A 405 -11.33 -16.96 15.67
C GLY A 405 -10.22 -17.98 15.99
N SER A 406 -10.27 -18.70 17.11
CA SER A 406 -9.18 -19.65 17.43
C SER A 406 -9.39 -21.00 16.74
N GLN A 407 -8.29 -21.68 16.38
CA GLN A 407 -8.35 -23.00 15.74
C GLN A 407 -9.15 -24.02 16.55
N SER A 408 -9.02 -24.00 17.89
CA SER A 408 -9.79 -24.87 18.78
C SER A 408 -11.26 -24.48 18.93
N GLU A 409 -11.64 -23.22 18.72
CA GLU A 409 -13.05 -22.81 18.62
C GLU A 409 -13.65 -23.16 17.26
N LEU A 410 -12.87 -23.04 16.17
CA LEU A 410 -13.24 -23.41 14.81
C LEU A 410 -13.59 -24.91 14.71
N ASP A 411 -12.88 -25.77 15.45
CA ASP A 411 -13.12 -27.21 15.46
C ASP A 411 -14.25 -27.67 16.40
N SER A 412 -14.82 -26.78 17.25
CA SER A 412 -15.71 -27.25 18.35
C SER A 412 -16.94 -26.40 18.72
N VAL A 413 -17.04 -25.10 18.41
CA VAL A 413 -18.21 -24.29 18.84
C VAL A 413 -18.61 -23.20 17.81
N PRO A 414 -19.75 -23.32 17.10
CA PRO A 414 -20.19 -22.35 16.09
C PRO A 414 -20.87 -21.07 16.64
N SER A 415 -20.75 -20.77 17.94
CA SER A 415 -21.50 -19.69 18.61
C SER A 415 -20.81 -18.33 18.68
N LYS A 416 -19.60 -18.19 18.11
CA LYS A 416 -18.88 -16.92 18.05
C LYS A 416 -18.68 -16.49 16.59
N PRO A 417 -18.93 -15.22 16.24
CA PRO A 417 -18.74 -14.74 14.88
C PRO A 417 -17.26 -14.76 14.52
N THR A 418 -16.94 -15.49 13.45
CA THR A 418 -15.62 -15.39 12.82
C THR A 418 -15.56 -14.05 12.09
N ILE A 419 -14.47 -13.32 12.25
CA ILE A 419 -14.22 -12.09 11.49
C ILE A 419 -13.12 -12.40 10.48
N THR A 420 -13.42 -12.21 9.20
CA THR A 420 -12.42 -12.21 8.13
C THR A 420 -12.45 -10.87 7.42
N GLY A 421 -11.32 -10.46 6.86
CA GLY A 421 -11.29 -9.25 6.05
C GLY A 421 -10.07 -9.20 5.15
N GLN A 422 -10.19 -8.37 4.13
CA GLN A 422 -9.23 -8.28 3.04
C GLN A 422 -9.11 -6.85 2.50
N TYR A 423 -7.89 -6.46 2.11
CA TYR A 423 -7.56 -5.10 1.68
C TYR A 423 -6.30 -5.05 0.81
N ASN A 424 -6.05 -3.92 0.14
CA ASN A 424 -4.87 -3.69 -0.69
C ASN A 424 -3.86 -2.72 -0.06
N THR A 425 -4.28 -1.86 0.88
CA THR A 425 -3.44 -0.77 1.39
C THR A 425 -3.51 -0.61 2.90
N THR A 426 -2.45 -0.03 3.51
CA THR A 426 -2.42 0.32 4.94
C THR A 426 -3.55 1.27 5.34
N SER A 427 -3.99 2.16 4.44
CA SER A 427 -5.13 3.05 4.71
C SER A 427 -6.44 2.28 4.82
N GLU A 428 -6.62 1.20 4.06
CA GLU A 428 -7.80 0.33 4.15
C GLU A 428 -7.72 -0.58 5.38
N LYS A 429 -6.52 -1.03 5.78
CA LYS A 429 -6.30 -1.71 7.07
C LYS A 429 -6.82 -0.86 8.23
N ALA A 430 -6.39 0.39 8.32
CA ALA A 430 -6.80 1.31 9.39
C ALA A 430 -8.31 1.61 9.37
N GLU A 431 -8.90 1.70 8.17
CA GLU A 431 -10.35 1.85 7.99
C GLU A 431 -11.10 0.60 8.49
N ILE A 432 -10.61 -0.61 8.19
CA ILE A 432 -11.13 -1.88 8.72
C ILE A 432 -10.97 -1.96 10.24
N GLU A 433 -9.80 -1.62 10.81
CA GLU A 433 -9.57 -1.59 12.25
C GLU A 433 -10.52 -0.62 12.97
N SER A 434 -10.86 0.51 12.35
CA SER A 434 -11.85 1.47 12.85
C SER A 434 -13.28 0.91 12.83
N ILE A 435 -13.68 0.27 11.72
CA ILE A 435 -14.98 -0.42 11.58
C ILE A 435 -15.10 -1.51 12.66
N LEU A 436 -14.10 -2.38 12.80
CA LEU A 436 -14.11 -3.50 13.75
C LEU A 436 -14.05 -3.05 15.21
N SER A 437 -13.35 -1.95 15.52
CA SER A 437 -13.35 -1.33 16.86
C SER A 437 -14.70 -0.73 17.26
N SER A 438 -15.61 -0.50 16.31
CA SER A 438 -16.95 0.04 16.58
C SER A 438 -17.99 -1.03 16.92
N ILE A 439 -17.62 -2.31 16.83
CA ILE A 439 -18.51 -3.45 17.06
C ILE A 439 -18.98 -3.49 18.53
N ASN A 440 -20.27 -3.74 18.70
CA ASN A 440 -20.94 -3.87 19.98
C ASN A 440 -21.93 -5.06 19.90
N TYR A 441 -21.60 -6.15 20.59
CA TYR A 441 -22.39 -7.39 20.70
C TYR A 441 -23.30 -7.37 21.93
#